data_AF-A0A640VVX1-F1
#
_entry.id   AF-A0A640VVX1-F1
#
_cell.length_a   1.000
_cell.length_b   1.000
_cell.length_c   1.000
_cell.angle_alpha   90.00
_cell.angle_beta   90.00
_cell.angle_gamma   90.00
#
_symmetry.space_group_name_H-M   'P 1'
#
loop_
_entity.id
_entity.type
_entity.pdbx_description
1 polymer ?
#
loop_
_entity_poly.entity_id
_entity_poly.type
_entity_poly.pdbx_seq_one_letter_code
_entity_poly.pdbx_strand_id
1 'polypeptide(L)'
;MTGNYILFIMCDQLRFGCLGRTGLPRLKTPHINALAARGLRCDSAYVSSPMCEPSWVSTYAGRYVRSHGFTWNQTLLWVGR
;
A
#
# COMPACT_ATOMS: atom_id res chain seq x y z
N MET A 1 28.03 -9.62 -7.26
CA MET A 1 27.18 -8.68 -6.51
C MET A 1 26.05 -9.48 -5.87
N THR A 2 26.27 -10.02 -4.68
CA THR A 2 25.25 -10.82 -3.96
C THR A 2 24.87 -10.06 -2.69
N GLY A 3 23.89 -9.18 -2.82
CA GLY A 3 23.25 -8.49 -1.71
C GLY A 3 21.75 -8.80 -1.71
N ASN A 4 21.14 -8.83 -0.53
CA ASN A 4 19.69 -8.90 -0.40
C ASN A 4 19.13 -7.48 -0.53
N TYR A 5 18.45 -7.21 -1.65
CA TYR A 5 17.82 -5.91 -1.90
C TYR A 5 16.31 -6.02 -1.65
N ILE A 6 15.75 -4.98 -1.04
CA ILE A 6 14.31 -4.86 -0.81
C ILE A 6 13.76 -3.79 -1.77
N LEU A 7 12.82 -4.19 -2.63
CA LEU A 7 12.10 -3.28 -3.51
C LEU A 7 10.65 -3.12 -3.00
N PHE A 8 10.33 -1.95 -2.48
CA PHE A 8 8.98 -1.61 -2.03
C PHE A 8 8.23 -0.82 -3.12
N ILE A 9 7.17 -1.41 -3.68
CA ILE A 9 6.34 -0.81 -4.73
C ILE A 9 4.96 -0.49 -4.16
N MET A 10 4.52 0.75 -4.31
CA MET A 10 3.19 1.23 -3.92
C MET A 10 2.54 1.94 -5.11
N CYS A 11 1.24 1.76 -5.30
CA CYS A 11 0.45 2.46 -6.31
C CYS A 11 -0.66 3.27 -5.62
N ASP A 12 -0.83 4.53 -6.03
CA ASP A 12 -1.92 5.37 -5.52
C ASP A 12 -3.27 4.95 -6.13
N GLN A 13 -4.30 4.92 -5.29
CA GLN A 13 -5.70 4.62 -5.66
C GLN A 13 -5.94 3.29 -6.41
N LEU A 14 -5.02 2.31 -6.33
CA LEU A 14 -5.18 1.02 -6.99
C LEU A 14 -6.19 0.12 -6.28
N ARG A 15 -7.32 -0.15 -6.93
CA ARG A 15 -8.35 -1.06 -6.41
C ARG A 15 -7.90 -2.51 -6.49
N PHE A 16 -8.14 -3.29 -5.42
CA PHE A 16 -7.85 -4.73 -5.35
C PHE A 16 -8.39 -5.54 -6.54
N GLY A 17 -9.63 -5.26 -6.97
CA GLY A 17 -10.28 -5.94 -8.11
C GLY A 17 -9.75 -5.54 -9.50
N CYS A 18 -8.72 -4.70 -9.60
CA CYS A 18 -8.09 -4.34 -10.87
C CYS A 18 -6.83 -5.17 -11.18
N LEU A 19 -6.43 -6.09 -10.31
CA LEU A 19 -5.23 -6.91 -10.47
C LEU A 19 -5.55 -8.40 -10.47
N GLY A 20 -4.72 -9.20 -11.15
CA GLY A 20 -4.72 -10.65 -10.93
C GLY A 20 -5.88 -11.40 -11.55
N ARG A 21 -6.06 -12.61 -11.02
CA ARG A 21 -7.15 -13.52 -11.37
C ARG A 21 -8.53 -13.06 -10.84
N THR A 22 -8.52 -12.11 -9.90
CA THR A 22 -9.69 -11.36 -9.41
C THR A 22 -10.01 -10.12 -10.24
N GLY A 23 -9.21 -9.87 -11.28
CA GLY A 23 -9.27 -8.67 -12.12
C GLY A 23 -10.48 -8.63 -13.05
N LEU A 24 -10.81 -7.43 -13.52
CA LEU A 24 -11.76 -7.21 -14.61
C LEU A 24 -11.32 -7.99 -15.87
N PRO A 25 -12.23 -8.69 -16.59
CA PRO A 25 -11.87 -9.55 -17.74
C PRO A 25 -11.08 -8.86 -18.85
N ARG A 26 -11.20 -7.53 -18.97
CA ARG A 26 -10.54 -6.72 -20.01
C ARG A 26 -9.18 -6.16 -19.59
N LEU A 27 -8.84 -6.18 -18.30
CA LEU A 27 -7.61 -5.57 -17.78
C LEU A 27 -6.51 -6.63 -17.63
N LYS A 28 -5.45 -6.51 -18.45
CA LYS A 28 -4.32 -7.44 -18.45
C LYS A 28 -3.19 -6.91 -17.56
N THR A 29 -2.79 -7.68 -16.56
CA THR A 29 -1.71 -7.33 -15.61
C THR A 29 -0.63 -8.45 -15.53
N PRO A 30 -0.06 -8.88 -16.67
CA PRO A 30 0.75 -10.10 -16.73
C PRO A 30 1.98 -10.10 -15.82
N HIS A 31 2.65 -8.96 -15.64
CA HIS A 31 3.84 -8.85 -14.80
C HIS A 31 3.53 -8.95 -13.30
N ILE A 32 2.45 -8.31 -12.85
CA ILE A 32 1.99 -8.42 -11.45
C ILE A 32 1.49 -9.83 -11.17
N ASN A 33 0.83 -10.47 -12.14
CA ASN A 33 0.38 -11.86 -12.02
C ASN A 33 1.57 -12.83 -11.89
N ALA A 34 2.62 -12.62 -12.68
CA ALA A 34 3.85 -13.40 -12.58
C ALA A 34 4.59 -13.18 -11.24
N LEU A 35 4.52 -11.97 -10.67
CA LEU A 35 5.06 -11.70 -9.33
C LEU A 35 4.27 -12.47 -8.27
N ALA A 36 2.94 -12.40 -8.30
CA ALA A 36 2.07 -13.10 -7.36
C ALA A 36 2.23 -14.64 -7.46
N ALA A 37 2.43 -15.19 -8.67
CA ALA A 37 2.61 -16.63 -8.90
C ALA A 37 3.93 -17.18 -8.33
N ARG A 38 4.95 -16.33 -8.14
CA ARG A 38 6.27 -16.71 -7.60
C ARG A 38 6.45 -16.34 -6.13
N GLY A 39 5.43 -15.80 -5.49
CA GLY A 39 5.49 -15.28 -4.13
C GLY A 39 4.19 -15.50 -3.36
N LEU A 40 3.96 -14.65 -2.37
CA LEU A 40 2.74 -14.64 -1.57
C LEU A 40 1.82 -13.51 -2.02
N ARG A 41 0.52 -13.80 -2.12
CA ARG A 41 -0.54 -12.80 -2.33
C ARG A 41 -1.41 -12.74 -1.08
N CYS A 42 -1.60 -11.54 -0.53
CA CYS A 42 -2.50 -11.31 0.59
C CYS A 42 -3.89 -10.88 0.08
N ASP A 43 -4.88 -11.77 0.16
CA ASP A 43 -6.25 -11.47 -0.29
C ASP A 43 -7.06 -10.62 0.71
N SER A 44 -6.54 -10.42 1.92
CA SER A 44 -7.18 -9.63 2.99
C SER A 44 -6.18 -8.66 3.63
N ALA A 45 -5.59 -7.79 2.80
CA ALA A 45 -4.74 -6.69 3.25
C ALA A 45 -5.54 -5.39 3.36
N TYR A 46 -5.47 -4.72 4.52
CA TYR A 46 -6.20 -3.48 4.81
C TYR A 46 -5.22 -2.36 5.16
N VAL A 47 -5.55 -1.14 4.73
CA VAL A 47 -4.83 0.08 5.12
C VAL A 47 -5.37 0.63 6.44
N SER A 48 -4.51 1.30 7.21
CA SER A 48 -4.92 1.94 8.48
C SER A 48 -5.86 3.14 8.30
N SER A 49 -5.92 3.72 7.10
CA SER A 49 -6.82 4.81 6.74
C SER A 49 -7.14 4.81 5.25
N PRO A 50 -8.37 5.18 4.84
CA PRO A 50 -8.72 5.29 3.42
C PRO A 50 -8.17 6.56 2.75
N MET A 51 -7.49 7.45 3.48
CA MET A 51 -6.93 8.70 2.94
C MET A 51 -5.45 8.54 2.60
N CYS A 52 -5.00 9.20 1.51
CA CYS A 52 -3.66 9.05 0.97
C CYS A 52 -2.59 9.29 2.04
N GLU A 53 -2.62 10.45 2.70
CA GLU A 53 -1.57 10.87 3.64
C GLU A 53 -1.46 10.04 4.94
N PRO A 54 -2.57 9.75 5.65
CA PRO A 54 -2.49 8.86 6.80
C PRO A 54 -2.14 7.41 6.41
N SER A 55 -2.50 6.94 5.22
CA SER A 55 -2.24 5.56 4.77
C SER A 55 -0.75 5.27 4.55
N TRP A 56 -0.06 6.06 3.72
CA TRP A 56 1.40 5.89 3.49
C TRP A 56 2.22 6.20 4.76
N VAL A 57 1.82 7.18 5.59
CA VAL A 57 2.50 7.44 6.88
C VAL A 57 2.38 6.25 7.83
N SER A 58 1.18 5.68 7.98
CA SER A 58 1.00 4.45 8.79
C SER A 58 1.83 3.29 8.25
N THR A 59 1.93 3.17 6.92
CA THR A 59 2.70 2.12 6.25
C THR A 59 4.21 2.25 6.52
N TYR A 60 4.76 3.46 6.48
CA TYR A 60 6.18 3.69 6.73
C TYR A 60 6.54 3.69 8.21
N ALA A 61 5.68 4.24 9.07
CA ALA A 61 5.92 4.28 10.51
C ALA A 61 5.66 2.93 11.18
N GLY A 62 4.94 2.01 10.52
CA GLY A 62 4.49 0.75 11.11
C GLY A 62 3.55 0.97 12.31
N ARG A 63 2.81 2.08 12.32
CA ARG A 63 1.98 2.52 13.44
C ARG A 63 0.60 2.92 12.95
N TYR A 64 -0.42 2.75 13.79
CA TYR A 64 -1.76 3.22 13.49
C TYR A 64 -1.83 4.75 13.44
N VAL A 65 -2.83 5.27 12.72
CA VAL A 65 -3.13 6.70 12.61
C VAL A 65 -3.13 7.43 13.96
N ARG A 66 -3.80 6.84 14.95
CA ARG A 66 -3.88 7.39 16.32
C ARG A 66 -2.50 7.63 16.94
N SER A 67 -1.51 6.84 16.58
CA SER A 67 -0.18 6.90 17.15
C SER A 67 0.72 7.97 16.55
N HIS A 68 0.42 8.46 15.34
CA HIS A 68 1.25 9.45 14.63
C HIS A 68 0.52 10.77 14.32
N GLY A 69 -0.80 10.85 14.53
CA GLY A 69 -1.55 12.11 14.48
C GLY A 69 -1.92 12.63 13.07
N PHE A 70 -1.28 12.15 12.00
CA PHE A 70 -1.75 12.37 10.64
C PHE A 70 -3.11 11.69 10.42
N THR A 71 -4.20 12.45 10.45
CA THR A 71 -5.58 11.94 10.37
C THR A 71 -6.23 12.20 9.01
N TRP A 72 -5.73 13.18 8.26
CA TRP A 72 -6.22 13.61 6.95
C TRP A 72 -5.08 14.05 6.02
N ASN A 73 -5.39 14.34 4.76
CA ASN A 73 -4.43 14.97 3.85
C ASN A 73 -4.13 16.40 4.31
N GLN A 74 -2.87 16.79 4.23
CA GLN A 74 -2.34 18.07 4.68
C GLN A 74 -2.65 18.30 6.17
N THR A 75 -2.60 17.22 6.97
CA THR A 75 -2.72 17.38 8.42
C THR A 75 -1.51 18.17 8.89
N LEU A 76 -1.73 19.45 9.19
CA LEU A 76 -0.76 20.23 9.95
C LEU A 76 -0.65 19.56 11.31
N LEU A 77 0.44 18.83 11.52
CA LEU A 77 0.84 18.49 12.87
C LEU A 77 1.08 19.82 13.59
N TRP A 78 0.25 20.10 14.58
CA TRP A 78 0.47 21.24 15.45
C TRP A 78 1.74 20.94 16.27
N VAL A 79 2.90 21.36 15.75
CA VAL A 79 4.19 21.26 16.44
C VAL A 79 4.22 22.37 17.49
N GLY A 80 3.57 22.11 18.61
CA GLY A 80 3.49 23.03 19.75
C GLY A 80 3.53 22.29 21.08
N ARG A 81 4.52 21.42 21.23
CA ARG A 81 5.12 21.06 22.51
C ARG A 81 6.63 21.14 22.37
#